data_AF-A0A0T2MXE2-F1
#
_entry.id   AF-A0A0T2MXE2-F1
#
_cell.length_a   1.000
_cell.length_b   1.000
_cell.length_c   1.000
_cell.angle_alpha   90.00
_cell.angle_beta   90.00
_cell.angle_gamma   90.00
#
_symmetry.space_group_name_H-M   'P 1'
#
loop_
_entity.id
_entity.type
_entity.pdbx_description
1 polymer ?
#
loop_
_entity_poly.entity_id
_entity_poly.type
_entity_poly.pdbx_seq_one_letter_code
_entity_poly.pdbx_strand_id
1 'polypeptide(L)'
;MLWVYYDIAELTGLPEAGADHVYAWNGRHVDFHRCRDCGCVTHWAPRSAGRQTRGINARLLPPAVVAAARLRHKDGAGTGRYLD
;
A
#
# COMPACT_ATOMS: atom_id res chain seq x y z
N MET A 1 1.62 -1.34 10.06
CA MET A 1 1.67 -2.16 8.82
C MET A 1 2.87 -1.69 7.98
N LEU A 2 3.55 -2.58 7.25
CA LEU A 2 4.73 -2.22 6.45
C LEU A 2 4.31 -2.03 4.99
N TRP A 3 4.61 -0.86 4.44
CA TRP A 3 4.29 -0.50 3.07
C TRP A 3 5.57 -0.19 2.30
N VAL A 4 5.67 -0.71 1.09
CA VAL A 4 6.60 -0.22 0.07
C VAL A 4 5.80 0.63 -0.92
N TYR A 5 6.42 1.68 -1.45
CA TYR A 5 5.77 2.65 -2.29
C TYR A 5 6.38 2.57 -3.70
N TYR A 6 5.52 2.45 -4.71
CA TYR A 6 5.88 2.44 -6.12
C TYR A 6 5.11 3.52 -6.85
N ASP A 7 5.66 4.01 -7.98
CA ASP A 7 4.84 4.77 -8.92
C ASP A 7 3.79 3.84 -9.56
N ILE A 8 2.60 4.38 -9.83
CA ILE A 8 1.52 3.60 -10.45
C ILE A 8 1.95 3.05 -11.82
N ALA A 9 2.76 3.79 -12.58
CA ALA A 9 3.23 3.37 -13.89
C ALA A 9 4.20 2.16 -13.86
N GLU A 10 4.84 1.89 -12.71
CA GLU A 10 5.75 0.77 -12.54
C GLU A 10 5.02 -0.56 -12.23
N LEU A 11 3.73 -0.50 -11.91
CA LEU A 11 2.95 -1.66 -11.47
C LEU A 11 2.15 -2.27 -12.63
N THR A 12 2.59 -3.44 -13.09
CA THR A 12 1.96 -4.16 -14.21
C THR A 12 1.06 -5.33 -13.79
N GLY A 13 1.14 -5.77 -12.53
CA GLY A 13 0.46 -6.97 -12.02
C GLY A 13 -0.37 -6.71 -10.78
N LEU A 14 -1.50 -5.99 -10.93
CA LEU A 14 -2.48 -5.80 -9.87
C LEU A 14 -3.60 -6.83 -9.97
N PRO A 15 -4.30 -7.15 -8.86
CA PRO A 15 -5.47 -8.05 -8.90
C PRO A 15 -6.49 -7.57 -9.93
N GLU A 16 -7.11 -8.52 -10.63
CA GLU A 16 -8.17 -8.23 -11.59
C GLU A 16 -9.38 -7.59 -10.90
N ALA A 17 -10.16 -6.82 -11.69
CA ALA A 17 -11.41 -6.27 -11.21
C ALA A 17 -12.31 -7.40 -10.69
N GLY A 18 -12.74 -7.30 -9.43
CA GLY A 18 -13.52 -8.37 -8.83
C GLY A 18 -12.72 -9.36 -7.99
N ALA A 19 -11.39 -9.26 -7.86
CA ALA A 19 -10.59 -10.13 -6.99
C ALA A 19 -10.49 -9.67 -5.52
N ASP A 20 -10.96 -8.47 -5.19
CA ASP A 20 -10.73 -7.84 -3.88
C ASP A 20 -11.89 -6.99 -3.33
N HIS A 21 -12.05 -7.01 -2.00
CA HIS A 21 -12.90 -6.06 -1.28
C HIS A 21 -12.15 -4.75 -1.09
N VAL A 22 -12.87 -3.65 -1.30
CA VAL A 22 -12.32 -2.30 -1.20
C VAL A 22 -12.90 -1.59 0.02
N TYR A 23 -12.02 -0.96 0.80
CA TYR A 23 -12.37 -0.19 2.00
C TYR A 23 -11.67 1.16 2.01
N ALA A 24 -12.42 2.24 2.27
CA ALA A 24 -11.86 3.57 2.48
C ALA A 24 -12.23 4.07 3.88
N TRP A 25 -11.23 4.58 4.60
CA TRP A 25 -11.38 5.10 5.95
C TRP A 25 -11.26 6.63 5.99
N ASN A 26 -11.94 7.25 6.95
CA ASN A 26 -11.97 8.69 7.24
C ASN A 26 -12.08 9.57 5.99
N GLY A 27 -11.15 10.51 5.73
CA GLY A 27 -11.16 11.44 4.59
C GLY A 27 -11.14 10.80 3.20
N ARG A 28 -11.20 9.46 3.11
CA ARG A 28 -11.36 8.68 1.86
C ARG A 28 -10.36 9.10 0.79
N HIS A 29 -9.10 9.27 1.19
CA HIS A 29 -8.03 9.64 0.27
C HIS A 29 -7.42 8.44 -0.47
N VAL A 30 -7.57 7.25 0.10
CA VAL A 30 -7.08 5.98 -0.46
C VAL A 30 -8.11 4.88 -0.26
N ASP A 31 -8.08 3.93 -1.18
CA ASP A 31 -8.79 2.65 -1.11
C ASP A 31 -7.83 1.56 -0.67
N PHE A 32 -8.14 0.83 0.39
CA PHE A 32 -7.42 -0.38 0.79
C PHE A 32 -8.06 -1.59 0.13
N HIS A 33 -7.24 -2.38 -0.56
CA HIS A 33 -7.65 -3.57 -1.30
C HIS A 33 -7.31 -4.82 -0.51
N ARG A 34 -8.32 -5.66 -0.27
CA ARG A 34 -8.22 -6.91 0.49
C ARG A 34 -8.65 -8.08 -0.38
N CYS A 35 -7.80 -9.09 -0.56
CA CYS A 35 -8.16 -10.30 -1.30
C CYS A 35 -9.45 -10.93 -0.75
N ARG A 36 -10.37 -11.33 -1.63
CA ARG A 36 -11.63 -11.97 -1.18
C ARG A 36 -11.40 -13.35 -0.58
N ASP A 37 -10.45 -14.10 -1.13
CA ASP A 37 -10.26 -15.51 -0.80
C ASP A 37 -9.53 -15.69 0.53
N CYS A 38 -8.38 -15.03 0.70
CA CYS A 38 -7.56 -15.18 1.92
C CYS A 38 -7.72 -14.03 2.91
N GLY A 39 -8.35 -12.92 2.52
CA GLY A 39 -8.54 -11.76 3.39
C GLY A 39 -7.29 -10.93 3.66
N CYS A 40 -6.15 -11.21 3.04
CA CYS A 40 -4.96 -10.38 3.16
C CYS A 40 -5.14 -9.02 2.50
N VAL A 41 -4.68 -7.95 3.14
CA VAL A 41 -4.57 -6.62 2.53
C VAL A 41 -3.37 -6.61 1.59
N THR A 42 -3.60 -6.32 0.31
CA THR A 42 -2.58 -6.41 -0.74
C THR A 42 -1.94 -5.07 -1.01
N HIS A 43 -2.76 -4.04 -1.22
CA HIS A 43 -2.30 -2.71 -1.56
C HIS A 43 -3.31 -1.65 -1.13
N TRP A 44 -2.91 -0.38 -1.21
CA TRP A 44 -3.86 0.73 -1.27
C TRP A 44 -3.67 1.53 -2.55
N ALA A 45 -4.76 2.02 -3.14
CA ALA A 45 -4.77 2.87 -4.32
C ALA A 45 -5.19 4.30 -3.95
N PRO A 46 -4.58 5.34 -4.53
CA PRO A 46 -5.02 6.71 -4.33
C PRO A 46 -6.34 6.98 -5.06
N ARG A 47 -7.23 7.76 -4.43
CA ARG A 47 -8.47 8.22 -5.07
C ARG A 47 -8.31 9.53 -5.84
N SER A 48 -7.33 10.35 -5.46
CA SER A 48 -6.97 11.56 -6.19
C SER A 48 -6.04 11.22 -7.34
N ALA A 49 -6.38 11.67 -8.54
CA ALA A 49 -5.51 11.59 -9.71
C ALA A 49 -4.21 12.38 -9.55
N GLY A 50 -4.12 13.29 -8.57
CA GLY A 50 -2.88 14.02 -8.28
C GLY A 50 -1.83 13.18 -7.52
N ARG A 51 -2.20 12.04 -6.96
CA ARG A 51 -1.28 11.16 -6.22
C ARG A 51 -0.95 9.95 -7.09
N GLN A 52 0.30 9.88 -7.54
CA GLN A 52 0.77 8.83 -8.46
C GLN A 52 1.48 7.68 -7.75
N THR A 53 1.52 7.68 -6.43
CA THR A 53 2.12 6.60 -5.65
C THR A 53 1.06 5.60 -5.22
N ARG A 54 1.40 4.31 -5.30
CA ARG A 54 0.63 3.19 -4.72
C ARG A 54 1.45 2.51 -3.64
N GLY A 55 0.81 2.01 -2.59
CA GLY A 55 1.51 1.28 -1.53
C GLY A 55 1.16 -0.20 -1.57
N ILE A 56 2.20 -1.04 -1.63
CA ILE A 56 2.07 -2.50 -1.62
C ILE A 56 2.44 -3.01 -0.23
N ASN A 57 1.67 -3.98 0.27
CA ASN A 57 1.98 -4.62 1.54
C ASN A 57 3.31 -5.37 1.39
N ALA A 58 4.37 -4.85 2.01
CA ALA A 58 5.72 -5.38 1.82
C ALA A 58 5.85 -6.84 2.31
N ARG A 59 4.96 -7.31 3.19
CA ARG A 59 4.94 -8.71 3.63
C ARG A 59 4.57 -9.71 2.52
N LEU A 60 4.06 -9.22 1.39
CA LEU A 60 3.78 -10.03 0.20
C LEU A 60 4.98 -10.12 -0.75
N LEU A 61 6.05 -9.37 -0.49
CA LEU A 61 7.29 -9.46 -1.26
C LEU A 61 8.19 -10.58 -0.74
N PRO A 62 9.14 -11.08 -1.55
CA PRO A 62 10.15 -12.02 -1.08
C PRO A 62 10.86 -11.49 0.17
N PRO A 63 11.01 -12.30 1.24
CA PRO A 63 11.59 -11.83 2.51
C PRO A 63 12.97 -11.19 2.36
N ALA A 64 13.80 -11.71 1.45
CA ALA A 64 15.13 -11.17 1.17
C ALA A 64 15.08 -9.73 0.63
N VAL A 65 14.08 -9.38 -0.20
CA VAL A 65 13.89 -8.02 -0.71
C VAL A 65 13.53 -7.07 0.43
N VAL A 66 12.64 -7.49 1.33
CA VAL A 66 12.24 -6.69 2.49
C VAL A 66 13.41 -6.50 3.46
N ALA A 67 14.21 -7.54 3.69
CA ALA A 67 15.37 -7.47 4.57
C ALA A 67 16.48 -6.54 4.06
N ALA A 68 16.64 -6.44 2.73
CA ALA A 68 17.61 -5.55 2.11
C ALA A 68 17.13 -4.09 1.98
N ALA A 69 15.83 -3.83 2.14
CA ALA A 69 15.27 -2.50 1.97
C ALA A 69 15.54 -1.58 3.18
N ARG A 70 15.74 -0.28 2.91
CA ARG A 70 15.78 0.73 3.98
C ARG A 70 14.39 0.89 4.60
N LEU A 71 14.26 0.56 5.88
CA LEU A 71 13.05 0.79 6.64
C LEU A 71 12.99 2.22 7.20
N ARG A 72 11.89 2.92 6.91
CA ARG A 72 11.58 4.27 7.39
C ARG A 72 10.44 4.19 8.39
N HIS A 73 10.54 4.88 9.53
CA HIS A 73 9.49 4.89 10.56
C HIS A 73 8.68 6.18 10.51
N LYS A 74 7.35 6.05 10.46
CA LYS A 74 6.43 7.19 10.64
C LYS A 74 6.34 7.56 12.11
N ASP A 75 6.15 8.85 12.38
CA ASP A 75 6.08 9.43 13.71
C ASP A 75 4.88 8.99 14.55
N GLY A 76 3.79 8.55 13.93
CA GLY A 76 2.56 8.12 14.62
C GLY A 76 1.78 9.26 15.28
N ALA A 77 2.33 10.48 15.34
CA ALA A 77 1.74 11.67 15.96
C ALA A 77 0.72 12.41 15.06
N GLY A 78 0.23 11.75 14.00
CA GLY A 78 -0.72 12.33 13.06
C GLY A 78 -0.14 13.36 12.09
N THR A 79 1.15 13.74 12.22
CA THR A 79 1.79 14.69 11.28
C THR A 79 2.20 14.02 9.97
N GLY A 80 2.33 12.68 9.98
CA GLY A 80 2.72 11.91 8.80
C GLY A 80 4.19 12.07 8.44
N ARG A 81 5.01 12.64 9.33
CA ARG A 81 6.46 12.75 9.13
C ARG A 81 7.15 11.41 9.38
N TYR A 82 8.35 11.28 8.84
CA TYR A 82 9.24 10.20 9.21
C TYR A 82 10.20 10.66 10.31
N LEU A 83 10.68 9.71 11.13
CA LEU A 83 11.54 9.98 12.29
C LEU A 83 13.04 10.06 11.95
N ASP A 84 13.41 9.80 10.71
CA ASP A 84 14.77 9.74 10.19
C ASP A 84 14.97 10.55 8.90
#